data_AF-A0AAN8WGW6-F1
#
_entry.id   AF-A0AAN8WGW6-F1
#
_cell.length_a   1.000
_cell.length_b   1.000
_cell.length_c   1.000
_cell.angle_alpha   90.00
_cell.angle_beta   90.00
_cell.angle_gamma   90.00
#
_symmetry.space_group_name_H-M   'P 1'
#
loop_
_entity.id
_entity.type
_entity.pdbx_description
1 polymer ?
#
loop_
_entity_poly.entity_id
_entity_poly.type
_entity_poly.pdbx_seq_one_letter_code
_entity_poly.pdbx_strand_id
1 'polypeptide(L)'
;MEEENALLTLWAIVQLSDDTTLINEQNKAKKQLVSVNLQPQWSAKEVQMALLKTLNKMGNIPPSTHRIVKVRDANGALLPLTPTTLQSSPVQPLVLEVCAVHQHVKVEESQVDALPPSFRTAVEGIIKRFEKRLVAVEAGLEGLEDRQAALVENELHSIQDTLSFMSRRLDLTRAPTWVTGQT
;
A
#
# COMPACT_ATOMS: atom_id res chain seq x y z
N MET A 1 -12.61 -20.36 -11.43
CA MET A 1 -11.29 -20.37 -10.77
C MET A 1 -11.48 -19.71 -9.42
N GLU A 2 -11.92 -20.50 -8.45
CA GLU A 2 -11.97 -20.09 -7.05
C GLU A 2 -10.65 -20.58 -6.45
N GLU A 3 -9.64 -19.72 -6.41
CA GLU A 3 -8.48 -19.99 -5.56
C GLU A 3 -8.97 -19.88 -4.12
N GLU A 4 -8.91 -21.01 -3.41
CA GLU A 4 -9.15 -21.09 -1.97
C GLU A 4 -8.38 -19.97 -1.27
N ASN A 5 -9.11 -19.04 -0.67
CA ASN A 5 -8.59 -18.12 0.34
C ASN A 5 -8.24 -18.94 1.60
N ALA A 6 -7.21 -19.78 1.50
CA ALA A 6 -6.75 -20.62 2.58
C ALA A 6 -6.28 -19.71 3.72
N LEU A 7 -6.86 -19.92 4.90
CA LEU A 7 -6.44 -19.21 6.10
C LEU A 7 -5.02 -19.63 6.46
N LEU A 8 -4.17 -18.63 6.72
CA LEU A 8 -2.81 -18.85 7.21
C LEU A 8 -2.84 -18.87 8.73
N THR A 9 -2.33 -19.93 9.35
CA THR A 9 -2.23 -20.00 10.82
C THR A 9 -0.85 -19.57 11.26
N LEU A 10 -0.81 -18.46 12.00
CA LEU A 10 0.38 -17.97 12.70
C LEU A 10 0.50 -18.65 14.05
N TRP A 11 1.64 -19.29 14.33
CA TRP A 11 2.04 -19.84 15.61
C TRP A 11 3.10 -18.96 16.24
N ALA A 12 2.83 -18.41 17.41
CA ALA A 12 3.76 -17.54 18.11
C ALA A 12 3.81 -17.77 19.62
N ILE A 13 4.99 -17.62 20.20
CA ILE A 13 5.23 -17.58 21.64
C ILE A 13 5.13 -16.12 22.09
N VAL A 14 4.24 -15.84 23.02
CA VAL A 14 4.06 -14.48 23.55
C VAL A 14 5.14 -14.15 24.57
N GLN A 15 5.75 -12.98 24.42
CA GLN A 15 6.64 -12.37 25.39
C GLN A 15 6.12 -10.97 25.74
N LEU A 16 5.72 -10.78 27.00
CA LEU A 16 5.39 -9.45 27.52
C LEU A 16 6.67 -8.78 27.99
N SER A 17 6.97 -7.62 27.42
CA SER A 17 8.05 -6.75 27.88
C SER A 17 7.41 -5.49 28.45
N ASP A 18 6.90 -5.57 29.69
CA ASP A 18 6.47 -4.42 30.47
C ASP A 18 7.64 -4.01 31.38
N ASP A 19 8.23 -2.85 31.10
CA ASP A 19 9.54 -2.41 31.63
C ASP A 19 9.49 -1.79 33.05
N THR A 20 8.48 -2.11 33.87
CA THR A 20 8.34 -1.49 35.20
C THR A 20 8.77 -2.33 36.39
N THR A 21 9.36 -3.51 36.21
CA THR A 21 9.96 -4.19 37.36
C THR A 21 11.30 -4.86 37.04
N LEU A 22 12.37 -4.23 37.51
CA LEU A 22 13.58 -4.88 38.06
C LEU A 22 13.27 -5.83 39.25
N ILE A 23 12.04 -6.37 39.33
CA ILE A 23 11.50 -7.14 40.45
C ILE A 23 10.53 -8.17 39.85
N ASN A 24 11.10 -9.24 39.28
CA ASN A 24 10.61 -10.62 39.38
C ASN A 24 11.22 -11.45 38.25
N GLU A 25 12.41 -11.97 38.50
CA GLU A 25 12.93 -13.15 37.83
C GLU A 25 12.00 -14.37 37.96
N GLN A 26 10.95 -14.29 38.77
CA GLN A 26 9.89 -15.30 38.94
C GLN A 26 8.80 -15.27 37.85
N ASN A 27 8.69 -14.19 37.05
CA ASN A 27 7.78 -14.16 35.88
C ASN A 27 8.48 -14.49 34.55
N LYS A 28 9.74 -14.94 34.60
CA LYS A 28 10.38 -15.60 33.46
C LYS A 28 9.60 -16.87 33.13
N ALA A 29 8.90 -16.82 32.00
CA ALA A 29 8.46 -17.94 31.18
C ALA A 29 7.21 -18.72 31.63
N LYS A 30 6.04 -18.08 31.53
CA LYS A 30 4.94 -18.77 30.82
C LYS A 30 5.02 -18.39 29.35
N LYS A 31 5.93 -19.05 28.62
CA LYS A 31 6.00 -19.00 27.16
C LYS A 31 4.74 -19.68 26.62
N GLN A 32 3.70 -18.90 26.40
CA GLN A 32 2.43 -19.42 25.90
C GLN A 32 2.44 -19.42 24.38
N LEU A 33 2.21 -20.60 23.81
CA LEU A 33 2.01 -20.77 22.38
C LEU A 33 0.61 -20.32 21.99
N VAL A 34 0.53 -19.50 20.94
CA VAL A 34 -0.70 -18.88 20.45
C VAL A 34 -0.82 -19.14 18.97
N SER A 35 -2.01 -19.56 18.55
CA SER A 35 -2.37 -19.66 17.15
C SER A 35 -3.31 -18.52 16.75
N VAL A 36 -3.01 -17.81 15.67
CA VAL A 36 -3.88 -16.78 15.10
C VAL A 36 -4.12 -17.10 13.63
N ASN A 37 -5.39 -17.16 13.22
CA ASN A 37 -5.75 -17.31 11.82
C ASN A 37 -5.72 -15.94 11.13
N LEU A 38 -4.95 -15.83 10.06
CA LEU A 38 -4.74 -14.66 9.25
C LEU A 38 -5.30 -14.92 7.85
N GLN A 39 -5.85 -13.89 7.21
CA GLN A 39 -6.18 -13.96 5.79
C GLN A 39 -5.00 -13.43 4.97
N PRO A 40 -4.65 -14.05 3.83
CA PRO A 40 -3.52 -13.63 2.99
C PRO A 40 -3.55 -12.15 2.58
N GLN A 41 -4.74 -11.59 2.37
CA GLN A 41 -4.97 -10.22 1.92
C GLN A 41 -4.94 -9.17 3.04
N TRP A 42 -4.74 -9.56 4.31
CA TRP A 42 -4.74 -8.61 5.42
C TRP A 42 -3.52 -7.67 5.37
N SER A 43 -3.81 -6.39 5.58
CA SER A 43 -2.82 -5.36 5.84
C SER A 43 -2.13 -5.55 7.19
N ALA A 44 -0.98 -4.91 7.36
CA ALA A 44 -0.23 -4.98 8.61
C ALA A 44 -1.03 -4.51 9.83
N LYS A 45 -1.91 -3.52 9.65
CA LYS A 45 -2.80 -3.03 10.70
C LYS A 45 -3.84 -4.08 11.10
N GLU A 46 -4.40 -4.81 10.14
CA GLU A 46 -5.38 -5.87 10.40
C GLU A 46 -4.74 -7.06 11.11
N VAL A 47 -3.54 -7.47 10.69
CA VAL A 47 -2.74 -8.50 11.38
C VAL A 47 -2.45 -8.07 12.82
N GLN A 48 -2.01 -6.83 13.03
CA GLN A 48 -1.75 -6.30 14.37
C GLN A 48 -3.01 -6.32 15.24
N MET A 49 -4.16 -5.90 14.70
CA MET A 49 -5.43 -5.92 15.43
C MET A 49 -5.87 -7.34 15.78
N ALA A 50 -5.69 -8.31 14.88
CA ALA A 50 -6.01 -9.71 15.13
C ALA A 50 -5.12 -10.32 16.22
N LEU A 51 -3.83 -9.99 16.22
CA LEU A 51 -2.89 -10.40 17.26
C LEU A 51 -3.29 -9.82 18.62
N LEU A 52 -3.52 -8.51 18.70
CA LEU A 52 -3.96 -7.84 19.93
C LEU A 52 -5.29 -8.38 20.45
N LYS A 53 -6.25 -8.64 19.56
CA LYS A 53 -7.55 -9.22 19.93
C LYS A 53 -7.39 -10.62 20.53
N THR A 54 -6.52 -11.44 19.96
CA THR A 54 -6.23 -12.78 20.48
C THR A 54 -5.57 -12.71 21.86
N LEU A 55 -4.61 -11.80 22.03
CA LEU A 55 -3.93 -11.57 23.31
C LEU A 55 -4.88 -11.10 24.42
N ASN A 56 -5.79 -10.18 24.11
CA ASN A 56 -6.80 -9.71 25.07
C ASN A 56 -7.76 -10.82 25.50
N LYS A 57 -8.16 -11.72 24.57
CA LYS A 57 -9.01 -12.89 24.89
C LYS A 57 -8.34 -13.87 25.84
N MET A 58 -7.01 -14.00 25.79
CA MET A 58 -6.27 -14.90 26.67
C MET A 58 -6.05 -14.34 28.08
N GLY A 59 -6.56 -13.15 28.40
CA GLY A 59 -6.44 -12.55 29.73
C GLY A 59 -5.00 -12.13 30.10
N ASN A 60 -4.05 -12.28 29.18
CA ASN A 60 -2.64 -11.97 29.43
C ASN A 60 -2.32 -10.49 29.30
N ILE A 61 -3.23 -9.68 28.73
CA ILE A 61 -2.94 -8.28 28.39
C ILE A 61 -4.15 -7.40 28.74
N PRO A 62 -4.01 -6.39 29.62
CA PRO A 62 -5.07 -5.43 29.86
C PRO A 62 -5.31 -4.60 28.59
N PRO A 63 -6.56 -4.19 28.31
CA PRO A 63 -6.93 -3.41 27.14
C PRO A 63 -6.43 -1.96 27.25
N SER A 64 -5.11 -1.77 27.16
CA SER A 64 -4.50 -0.45 27.05
C SER A 64 -4.26 -0.12 25.59
N THR A 65 -4.73 1.04 25.14
CA THR A 65 -4.59 1.59 23.77
C THR A 65 -3.14 1.87 23.34
N HIS A 66 -2.17 1.64 24.22
CA HIS A 66 -0.78 2.05 24.07
C HIS A 66 0.15 0.83 24.05
N ARG A 67 -0.08 -0.14 23.16
CA ARG A 67 0.79 -1.32 23.00
C ARG A 67 1.28 -1.48 21.56
N ILE A 68 2.55 -1.85 21.43
CA ILE A 68 3.21 -2.17 20.17
C ILE A 68 3.39 -3.69 20.11
N VAL A 69 3.14 -4.25 18.94
CA VAL A 69 3.35 -5.67 18.65
C VAL A 69 4.55 -5.80 17.72
N LYS A 70 5.52 -6.61 18.10
CA LYS A 70 6.67 -6.97 17.27
C LYS A 70 6.67 -8.48 17.08
N VAL A 71 6.86 -8.94 15.85
CA VAL A 71 7.02 -10.35 15.55
C VAL A 71 8.45 -10.61 15.14
N ARG A 72 9.09 -11.60 15.76
CA ARG A 72 10.47 -11.99 15.46
C ARG A 72 10.58 -13.46 15.11
N ASP A 73 11.59 -13.80 14.33
CA ASP A 73 11.97 -15.19 14.11
C ASP A 73 12.73 -15.77 15.33
N ALA A 74 13.11 -17.05 15.24
CA ALA A 74 13.89 -17.72 16.27
C ALA A 74 15.30 -17.13 16.46
N ASN A 75 15.82 -16.41 15.47
CA ASN A 75 17.12 -15.73 15.51
C ASN A 75 17.00 -14.31 16.11
N GLY A 76 15.79 -13.85 16.42
CA GLY A 76 15.51 -12.51 16.92
C GLY A 76 15.38 -11.43 15.85
N ALA A 77 15.39 -11.79 14.56
CA ALA A 77 15.18 -10.87 13.45
C ALA A 77 13.72 -10.39 13.43
N LEU A 78 13.51 -9.09 13.24
CA LEU A 78 12.17 -8.50 13.17
C LEU A 78 11.54 -8.83 11.81
N LEU A 79 10.33 -9.42 11.85
CA LEU A 79 9.58 -9.78 10.65
C LEU A 79 8.53 -8.72 10.33
N PRO A 80 8.30 -8.43 9.04
CA PRO A 80 7.16 -7.62 8.62
C PRO A 80 5.85 -8.24 9.09
N LEU A 81 4.90 -7.40 9.52
CA LEU A 81 3.55 -7.84 9.94
C LEU A 81 2.66 -8.13 8.72
N THR A 82 3.13 -8.92 7.77
CA THR A 82 2.33 -9.34 6.61
C THR A 82 2.05 -10.84 6.68
N PRO A 83 0.82 -11.32 6.40
CA PRO A 83 0.46 -12.73 6.55
C PRO A 83 1.42 -13.68 5.82
N THR A 84 1.90 -13.30 4.64
CA THR A 84 2.80 -14.08 3.78
C THR A 84 4.23 -14.19 4.32
N THR A 85 4.69 -13.23 5.13
CA THR A 85 6.03 -13.23 5.75
C THR A 85 6.04 -13.91 7.11
N LEU A 86 4.88 -14.05 7.74
CA LEU A 86 4.70 -14.64 9.08
C LEU A 86 4.54 -16.16 9.01
N GLN A 87 5.44 -16.82 8.28
CA GLN A 87 5.46 -18.27 8.20
C GLN A 87 5.94 -18.87 9.51
N SER A 88 5.15 -19.77 10.07
CA SER A 88 5.39 -20.35 11.38
C SER A 88 4.72 -21.71 11.49
N SER A 89 5.17 -22.52 12.43
CA SER A 89 4.57 -23.82 12.72
C SER A 89 4.52 -24.05 14.22
N PRO A 90 3.74 -25.04 14.70
CA PRO A 90 3.76 -25.42 16.11
C PRO A 90 5.16 -25.82 16.62
N VAL A 91 5.99 -26.37 15.73
CA VAL A 91 7.36 -26.84 16.03
C VAL A 91 8.38 -25.69 15.96
N GLN A 92 8.11 -24.70 15.11
CA GLN A 92 8.93 -23.50 14.95
C GLN A 92 8.04 -22.25 15.05
N PRO A 93 7.61 -21.89 16.27
CA PRO A 93 6.79 -20.71 16.48
C PRO A 93 7.64 -19.45 16.42
N LEU A 94 7.03 -18.36 15.96
CA LEU A 94 7.63 -17.02 16.00
C LEU A 94 7.56 -16.45 17.42
N VAL A 95 8.30 -15.39 17.68
CA VAL A 95 8.25 -14.67 18.96
C VAL A 95 7.38 -13.44 18.79
N LEU A 96 6.31 -13.36 19.58
CA LEU A 96 5.40 -12.21 19.62
C LEU A 96 5.73 -11.36 20.84
N GLU A 97 6.51 -10.31 20.65
CA GLU A 97 6.80 -9.34 21.70
C GLU A 97 5.69 -8.30 21.78
N VAL A 98 5.14 -8.13 22.97
CA VAL A 98 4.18 -7.06 23.26
C VAL A 98 4.83 -6.10 24.23
N CYS A 99 5.01 -4.87 23.78
CA CYS A 99 5.64 -3.81 24.55
C CYS A 99 4.63 -2.69 24.78
N ALA A 100 4.73 -2.00 25.92
CA ALA A 100 4.11 -0.69 26.06
C ALA A 100 4.67 0.27 24.99
N VAL A 101 3.82 1.14 24.44
CA VAL A 101 4.28 2.28 23.64
C VAL A 101 5.19 3.09 24.56
N HIS A 102 6.45 3.26 24.18
CA HIS A 102 7.47 3.98 24.92
C HIS A 102 7.01 5.39 25.31
N GLN A 103 6.35 5.54 26.46
CA GLN A 103 6.09 6.85 27.08
C GLN A 103 7.37 7.42 27.71
N HIS A 104 8.44 6.62 27.81
CA HIS A 104 9.69 6.98 28.50
C HIS A 104 10.93 7.02 27.61
N VAL A 105 10.80 6.77 26.29
CA VAL A 105 11.81 7.30 25.38
C VAL A 105 11.49 8.78 25.29
N LYS A 106 12.21 9.59 26.07
CA LYS A 106 12.36 11.01 25.71
C LYS A 106 12.76 10.98 24.24
N VAL A 107 11.94 11.59 23.39
CA VAL A 107 12.38 11.97 22.06
C VAL A 107 13.47 13.00 22.34
N GLU A 108 14.69 12.55 22.63
CA GLU A 108 15.84 13.37 22.34
C GLU A 108 15.72 13.60 20.86
N GLU A 109 15.49 14.87 20.52
CA GLU A 109 15.32 15.36 19.17
C GLU A 109 16.21 14.54 18.25
N SER A 110 15.54 13.75 17.41
CA SER A 110 16.06 13.04 16.26
C SER A 110 17.59 12.97 16.25
N GLN A 111 18.17 11.82 16.58
CA GLN A 111 19.55 11.53 16.22
C GLN A 111 19.67 11.45 14.67
N VAL A 112 19.41 12.56 13.98
CA VAL A 112 19.74 12.76 12.57
C VAL A 112 21.24 12.55 12.39
N ASP A 113 22.03 12.84 13.42
CA ASP A 113 23.47 12.60 13.47
C ASP A 113 23.84 11.12 13.66
N ALA A 114 22.92 10.25 14.11
CA ALA A 114 23.13 8.80 14.13
C ALA A 114 22.73 8.11 12.82
N LEU A 115 22.05 8.82 11.91
CA LEU A 115 21.79 8.30 10.59
C LEU A 115 23.08 8.35 9.77
N PRO A 116 23.45 7.27 9.06
CA PRO A 116 24.61 7.28 8.19
C PRO A 116 24.55 8.46 7.21
N PRO A 117 25.65 9.17 6.93
CA PRO A 117 25.65 10.29 5.99
C PRO A 117 25.16 9.89 4.59
N SER A 118 25.31 8.61 4.22
CA SER A 118 24.75 8.03 3.00
C SER A 118 23.22 8.07 2.93
N PHE A 119 22.53 8.00 4.07
CA PHE A 119 21.07 8.12 4.14
C PHE A 119 20.63 9.52 3.71
N ARG A 120 21.30 10.56 4.22
CA ARG A 120 21.02 11.95 3.85
C ARG A 120 21.23 12.17 2.36
N THR A 121 22.35 11.69 1.81
CA THR A 121 22.63 11.79 0.37
C THR A 121 21.60 11.04 -0.47
N ALA A 122 21.14 9.87 -0.01
CA ALA A 122 20.10 9.10 -0.71
C ALA A 122 18.75 9.84 -0.73
N VAL A 123 18.34 10.41 0.41
CA VAL A 123 17.11 11.20 0.52
C VAL A 123 17.20 12.46 -0.33
N GLU A 124 18.29 13.21 -0.28
CA GLU A 124 18.52 14.37 -1.15
C GLU A 124 18.50 13.99 -2.64
N GLY A 125 19.06 12.84 -3.00
CA GLY A 125 19.01 12.31 -4.36
C GLY A 125 17.61 11.88 -4.80
N ILE A 126 16.78 11.40 -3.87
CA ILE A 126 15.35 11.11 -4.15
C ILE A 126 14.59 12.42 -4.37
N ILE A 127 14.76 13.41 -3.48
CA ILE A 127 14.10 14.72 -3.58
C ILE A 127 14.43 15.38 -4.92
N LYS A 128 15.72 15.48 -5.29
CA LYS A 128 16.15 16.07 -6.57
C LYS A 128 15.55 15.36 -7.79
N ARG A 129 15.34 14.05 -7.73
CA ARG A 129 14.69 13.30 -8.81
C ARG A 129 13.20 13.63 -8.92
N PHE A 130 12.51 13.80 -7.79
CA PHE A 130 11.12 14.23 -7.78
C PHE A 130 10.98 15.66 -8.28
N GLU A 131 11.84 16.59 -7.86
CA GLU A 131 11.85 17.97 -8.36
C GLU A 131 12.03 18.01 -9.88
N LYS A 132 13.00 17.26 -10.44
CA LYS A 132 13.18 17.18 -11.90
C LYS A 132 11.97 16.63 -12.62
N ARG A 133 11.33 15.60 -12.08
CA ARG A 133 10.11 15.01 -12.68
C ARG A 133 8.95 16.00 -12.61
N LEU A 134 8.84 16.74 -11.52
CA LEU A 134 7.79 17.72 -11.31
C LEU A 134 7.92 18.87 -12.31
N VAL A 135 9.13 19.43 -12.48
CA VAL A 135 9.42 20.43 -13.51
C VAL A 135 9.13 19.92 -14.92
N ALA A 136 9.47 18.66 -15.23
CA ALA A 136 9.17 18.07 -16.53
C ALA A 136 7.67 17.85 -16.77
N VAL A 137 6.91 17.54 -15.71
CA VAL A 137 5.44 17.42 -15.77
C VAL A 137 4.79 18.80 -15.93
N GLU A 138 5.26 19.81 -15.20
CA GLU A 138 4.79 21.19 -15.31
C GLU A 138 5.07 21.76 -16.71
N ALA A 139 6.27 21.56 -17.25
CA ALA A 139 6.60 21.93 -18.63
C ALA A 139 5.81 21.14 -19.68
N GLY A 140 5.32 19.93 -19.35
CA GLY A 140 4.44 19.15 -20.20
C GLY A 140 2.97 19.57 -20.14
N LEU A 141 2.56 20.18 -19.01
CA LEU A 141 1.23 20.75 -18.79
C LEU A 141 1.09 22.10 -19.49
N GLU A 142 2.14 22.92 -19.48
CA GLU A 142 2.20 24.15 -20.27
C GLU A 142 2.15 23.80 -21.78
N GLY A 143 0.98 23.99 -22.38
CA GLY A 143 0.70 23.66 -23.78
C GLY A 143 -0.07 22.36 -24.01
N LEU A 144 -0.53 21.69 -22.95
CA LEU A 144 -1.45 20.55 -23.08
C LEU A 144 -2.84 21.01 -23.58
N GLU A 145 -3.31 22.16 -23.12
CA GLU A 145 -4.56 22.77 -23.57
C GLU A 145 -4.49 23.16 -25.05
N ASP A 146 -3.39 23.80 -25.49
CA ASP A 146 -3.18 24.16 -26.90
C ASP A 146 -3.09 22.92 -27.80
N ARG A 147 -2.40 21.86 -27.36
CA ARG A 147 -2.31 20.59 -28.10
C ARG A 147 -3.66 19.88 -28.18
N GLN A 148 -4.45 19.93 -27.11
CA GLN A 148 -5.79 19.36 -27.09
C GLN A 148 -6.72 20.14 -28.03
N ALA A 149 -6.64 21.47 -28.03
CA ALA A 149 -7.39 22.31 -28.95
C ALA A 149 -7.02 22.02 -30.42
N ALA A 150 -5.73 21.93 -30.73
CA ALA A 150 -5.25 21.60 -32.07
C ALA A 150 -5.67 20.20 -32.54
N LEU A 151 -5.68 19.20 -31.63
CA LEU A 151 -6.18 17.85 -31.95
C LEU A 151 -7.67 17.85 -32.26
N VAL A 152 -8.48 18.53 -31.44
CA VAL A 152 -9.93 18.64 -31.67
C VAL A 152 -10.21 19.35 -33.00
N GLU A 153 -9.47 20.41 -33.30
CA GLU A 153 -9.61 21.16 -34.55
C GLU A 153 -9.25 20.30 -35.78
N ASN A 154 -8.18 19.51 -35.69
CA ASN A 154 -7.79 18.58 -36.77
C ASN A 154 -8.84 17.48 -36.99
N GLU A 155 -9.36 16.87 -35.92
CA GLU A 155 -10.43 15.87 -36.02
C GLU A 155 -11.71 16.48 -36.60
N LEU A 156 -12.05 17.71 -36.21
CA LEU A 156 -13.21 18.41 -36.74
C LEU A 156 -13.06 18.72 -38.24
N HIS A 157 -11.86 19.13 -38.68
CA HIS A 157 -11.55 19.28 -40.10
C HIS A 157 -11.67 17.96 -40.87
N SER A 158 -11.14 16.85 -40.33
CA SER A 158 -11.26 15.52 -40.94
C SER A 158 -12.73 15.07 -41.07
N ILE A 159 -13.53 15.30 -40.03
CA ILE A 159 -14.98 15.01 -40.05
C ILE A 159 -15.68 15.90 -41.08
N GLN A 160 -15.32 17.18 -41.15
CA GLN A 160 -15.91 18.10 -42.11
C GLN A 160 -15.56 17.73 -43.56
N ASP A 161 -14.32 17.31 -43.82
CA ASP A 161 -13.89 16.83 -45.13
C ASP A 161 -14.63 15.55 -45.53
N THR A 162 -14.76 14.59 -44.61
CA THR A 162 -15.52 13.36 -44.87
C THR A 162 -17.00 13.63 -45.09
N LEU A 163 -17.62 14.51 -44.32
CA LEU A 163 -19.02 14.94 -44.52
C LEU A 163 -19.20 15.67 -45.85
N SER A 164 -18.29 16.57 -46.22
CA SER A 164 -18.36 17.28 -47.49
C SER A 164 -18.23 16.33 -48.67
N PHE A 165 -17.33 15.34 -48.57
CA PHE A 165 -17.18 14.27 -49.54
C PHE A 165 -18.45 13.43 -49.66
N MET A 166 -19.04 13.02 -48.53
CA MET A 166 -20.30 12.27 -48.51
C MET A 166 -21.47 13.08 -49.09
N SER A 167 -21.60 14.37 -48.73
CA SER A 167 -22.62 15.27 -49.27
C SER A 167 -22.50 15.39 -50.78
N ARG A 168 -21.28 15.64 -51.28
CA ARG A 168 -21.02 15.72 -52.72
C ARG A 168 -21.35 14.41 -53.43
N ARG A 169 -21.06 13.26 -52.83
CA ARG A 169 -21.44 11.95 -53.39
C ARG A 169 -22.95 11.74 -53.38
N LEU A 170 -23.65 12.17 -52.32
CA LEU A 170 -25.10 12.11 -52.24
C LEU A 170 -25.77 12.98 -53.31
N ASP A 171 -25.26 14.19 -53.53
CA ASP A 171 -25.75 15.09 -54.57
C ASP A 171 -25.55 14.51 -55.97
N LEU A 172 -24.45 13.79 -56.20
CA LEU A 172 -24.21 13.07 -57.46
C LEU A 172 -25.15 11.87 -57.65
N THR A 173 -25.58 11.21 -56.58
CA THR A 173 -26.60 10.14 -56.66
C THR A 173 -28.02 10.68 -56.77
N ARG A 174 -28.25 11.95 -56.39
CA ARG A 174 -29.45 12.71 -56.72
C ARG A 174 -29.35 13.26 -58.15
N ALA A 175 -29.16 12.38 -59.12
CA ALA A 175 -29.28 12.74 -60.53
C ALA A 175 -30.75 13.12 -60.85
N PRO A 176 -30.96 14.01 -61.83
CA PRO A 176 -32.19 14.77 -61.99
C PRO A 176 -33.37 13.86 -62.29
N THR A 177 -34.52 14.13 -61.69
CA THR A 177 -35.80 13.67 -62.22
C THR A 177 -35.88 14.21 -63.64
N TRP A 178 -35.58 13.37 -64.62
CA TRP A 178 -35.93 13.64 -66.00
C TRP A 178 -37.43 13.86 -66.00
N VAL A 179 -37.86 15.12 -66.10
CA VAL A 179 -39.22 15.45 -66.46
C VAL A 179 -39.36 14.89 -67.86
N THR A 180 -39.85 13.66 -67.96
CA THR A 180 -40.34 13.10 -69.21
C THR A 180 -41.56 13.92 -69.57
N GLY A 181 -41.33 15.02 -70.29
CA GLY A 181 -42.33 15.57 -71.18
C GLY A 181 -42.64 14.51 -72.23
N GLN A 182 -43.80 13.88 -72.10
CA GLN A 182 -44.57 13.31 -73.19
C GLN A 182 -45.99 13.83 -72.97
N THR A 183 -46.32 14.90 -73.72
CA THR A 183 -47.29 14.93 -74.84
C THR A 183 -48.72 14.82 -74.40
#